data_AF-A0A329ZCS2-F1
#
_entry.id   AF-A0A329ZCS2-F1
#
_cell.length_a   1.000
_cell.length_b   1.000
_cell.length_c   1.000
_cell.angle_alpha   90.00
_cell.angle_beta   90.00
_cell.angle_gamma   90.00
#
_symmetry.space_group_name_H-M   'P 1'
#
loop_
_entity.id
_entity.type
_entity.pdbx_description
1 polymer ?
#
loop_
_entity_poly.entity_id
_entity_poly.type
_entity_poly.pdbx_seq_one_letter_code
_entity_poly.pdbx_strand_id
1 'polypeptide(L)' 'MFERIDSLLKKIEEAQAEIEFLLRLAKISFVDYVMIKRGSQDMPPSLDMWNLQQIDEEVSKLKEAIDSLNKIKKEVLTW' A
#
# COMPACT_ATOMS: atom_id res chain seq x y z
N MET A 1 12.07 -4.85 20.51
CA MET A 1 11.39 -3.65 19.96
C MET A 1 11.94 -3.32 18.58
N PHE A 2 13.26 -3.13 18.43
CA PHE A 2 13.90 -2.97 17.12
C PHE A 2 13.62 -4.13 16.15
N GLU A 3 13.72 -5.39 16.58
CA GLU A 3 13.35 -6.54 15.72
C GLU A 3 11.91 -6.48 15.17
N ARG A 4 10.96 -5.96 15.96
CA ARG A 4 9.57 -5.75 15.51
C ARG A 4 9.49 -4.62 14.48
N ILE A 5 10.28 -3.55 14.66
CA ILE A 5 10.40 -2.47 13.68
C ILE A 5 11.01 -3.01 12.39
N ASP A 6 12.12 -3.75 12.45
CA ASP A 6 12.80 -4.31 11.28
C ASP A 6 11.87 -5.24 10.49
N SER A 7 11.09 -6.08 11.19
CA SER A 7 10.08 -6.93 10.55
C SER A 7 8.99 -6.11 9.85
N LEU A 8 8.53 -5.01 10.45
CA LEU A 8 7.53 -4.13 9.83
C LEU A 8 8.09 -3.36 8.65
N LEU A 9 9.34 -2.89 8.73
CA LEU A 9 10.02 -2.22 7.61
C LEU A 9 10.15 -3.16 6.42
N LYS A 10 10.55 -4.42 6.65
CA LYS A 10 10.60 -5.43 5.59
C LYS A 10 9.23 -5.67 4.94
N LYS A 11 8.15 -5.76 5.74
CA LYS A 11 6.78 -5.88 5.20
C LYS A 11 6.35 -4.67 4.38
N ILE A 12 6.77 -3.47 4.78
CA ILE A 12 6.50 -2.24 4.02
C ILE A 12 7.23 -2.27 2.67
N GLU A 13 8.51 -2.66 2.65
CA GLU A 13 9.29 -2.79 1.43
C GLU A 13 8.71 -3.83 0.47
N GLU A 14 8.33 -5.01 0.99
CA GLU A 14 7.68 -6.06 0.21
C GLU A 14 6.35 -5.58 -0.40
N ALA A 15 5.49 -4.93 0.39
CA ALA A 15 4.22 -4.40 -0.09
C ALA A 15 4.42 -3.28 -1.13
N GLN A 16 5.42 -2.40 -0.94
CA GLN A 16 5.74 -1.36 -1.92
C GLN A 16 6.19 -1.94 -3.26
N ALA A 17 7.05 -2.96 -3.24
CA ALA A 17 7.53 -3.63 -4.44
C ALA A 17 6.38 -4.31 -5.20
N GLU A 18 5.47 -4.98 -4.49
CA GLU A 18 4.31 -5.64 -5.10
C GLU A 18 3.32 -4.62 -5.68
N ILE A 19 3.02 -3.55 -4.95
CA ILE A 19 2.18 -2.44 -5.46
C ILE A 19 2.78 -1.87 -6.73
N GLU A 20 4.08 -1.57 -6.74
CA GLU A 20 4.74 -1.03 -7.93
C GLU A 20 4.67 -1.99 -9.11
N PHE A 21 4.86 -3.29 -8.87
CA PHE A 21 4.72 -4.32 -9.89
C PHE A 21 3.30 -4.36 -10.48
N LEU A 22 2.27 -4.42 -9.63
CA LEU A 22 0.87 -4.44 -10.05
C LEU A 22 0.48 -3.18 -10.82
N LEU A 23 0.92 -2.00 -10.36
CA LEU A 23 0.70 -0.73 -11.05
C LEU A 23 1.32 -0.71 -12.45
N ARG A 24 2.55 -1.24 -12.59
CA ARG A 24 3.23 -1.36 -13.89
C ARG A 24 2.47 -2.30 -14.84
N LEU A 25 1.99 -3.44 -14.34
CA LEU A 25 1.16 -4.37 -15.13
C LEU A 25 -0.15 -3.70 -15.58
N ALA A 26 -0.79 -2.97 -14.68
CA ALA A 26 -2.00 -2.21 -14.90
C ALA A 26 -1.79 -0.94 -15.77
N LYS A 27 -0.55 -0.55 -16.02
CA LYS A 27 -0.15 0.67 -16.74
C LYS A 27 -0.76 1.95 -16.16
N ILE A 28 -0.88 2.01 -14.83
CA ILE A 28 -1.36 3.18 -14.10
C ILE A 28 -0.31 3.62 -13.07
N SER A 29 -0.28 4.90 -12.74
CA SER A 29 0.51 5.38 -11.60
C SER A 29 -0.24 5.15 -10.29
N PHE A 30 0.48 5.26 -9.16
CA PHE A 30 -0.17 5.24 -7.85
C PHE A 30 -1.15 6.41 -7.66
N VAL A 31 -0.87 7.55 -8.28
CA VAL A 31 -1.78 8.72 -8.27
C VAL A 31 -3.08 8.38 -9.00
N ASP A 32 -3.00 7.77 -10.19
CA ASP A 32 -4.18 7.34 -10.95
C ASP A 32 -5.02 6.36 -10.13
N TYR A 33 -4.39 5.37 -9.50
CA TYR A 33 -5.05 4.45 -8.57
C TYR A 33 -5.81 5.20 -7.47
N VAL A 34 -5.17 6.15 -6.79
CA VAL A 34 -5.82 6.95 -5.74
C VAL A 34 -7.00 7.77 -6.29
N MET A 35 -6.85 8.38 -7.48
CA MET A 35 -7.91 9.16 -8.11
C MET A 35 -9.11 8.30 -8.48
N ILE A 36 -8.87 7.10 -9.02
CA ILE A 36 -9.90 6.09 -9.32
C ILE A 36 -10.63 5.68 -8.04
N LYS A 37 -9.89 5.34 -6.97
CA LYS A 37 -10.47 4.92 -5.69
C LYS A 37 -11.29 6.01 -4.99
N ARG A 38 -10.99 7.28 -5.25
CA ARG A 38 -11.75 8.43 -4.73
C ARG A 38 -12.93 8.83 -5.63
N GLY A 39 -13.17 8.13 -6.74
CA GLY A 39 -14.19 8.47 -7.72
C GLY A 39 -13.92 9.79 -8.45
N SER A 40 -12.68 10.27 -8.42
CA SER A 40 -12.27 11.53 -9.07
C SER A 40 -11.78 11.29 -10.51
N GLN A 41 -11.58 10.04 -10.90
CA GLN A 41 -11.20 9.61 -12.24
C GLN A 41 -11.93 8.30 -12.55
N ASP A 42 -12.43 8.17 -13.78
CA ASP A 42 -13.06 6.94 -14.23
C ASP A 42 -12.01 5.83 -14.42
N MET A 43 -12.45 4.59 -14.26
CA MET A 43 -11.61 3.42 -14.51
C MET A 43 -11.23 3.38 -16.00
N PRO A 44 -9.92 3.36 -16.35
CA PRO A 44 -9.52 3.30 -17.75
C PRO A 44 -9.95 1.94 -18.34
N PRO A 45 -10.33 1.88 -19.64
CA PRO A 45 -10.80 0.64 -20.27
C PRO A 45 -9.78 -0.50 -20.27
N SER A 46 -8.49 -0.17 -20.10
CA SER A 46 -7.38 -1.13 -20.05
C SER A 46 -7.15 -1.74 -18.66
N LEU A 47 -7.88 -1.27 -17.64
CA LEU A 47 -7.75 -1.74 -16.27
C LEU A 47 -8.88 -2.68 -15.92
N ASP A 48 -8.56 -3.95 -15.73
CA ASP A 48 -9.51 -4.95 -15.26
C ASP A 48 -9.79 -4.77 -13.77
N MET A 49 -11.05 -5.01 -13.37
CA MET A 49 -11.49 -4.92 -11.97
C MET A 49 -10.67 -5.83 -11.04
N TRP A 50 -10.25 -7.00 -11.54
CA TRP A 50 -9.40 -7.93 -10.80
C TRP A 50 -8.04 -7.32 -10.42
N ASN A 51 -7.38 -6.64 -11.37
CA ASN A 51 -6.09 -6.00 -11.12
C ASN A 51 -6.24 -4.88 -10.10
N LEU A 52 -7.33 -4.10 -10.18
CA LEU A 52 -7.60 -3.05 -9.21
C LEU A 52 -7.81 -3.62 -7.79
N GLN A 53 -8.54 -4.74 -7.67
CA GLN A 53 -8.74 -5.41 -6.39
C GLN A 53 -7.42 -5.92 -5.78
N GLN A 54 -6.52 -6.48 -6.61
CA GLN A 54 -5.22 -6.91 -6.12
C GLN A 54 -4.37 -5.73 -5.62
N ILE A 55 -4.39 -4.60 -6.33
CA ILE A 55 -3.74 -3.36 -5.85
C ILE A 55 -4.36 -2.89 -4.53
N ASP A 56 -5.69 -2.95 -4.38
CA ASP A 56 -6.40 -2.58 -3.15
C ASP A 56 -5.94 -3.43 -1.95
N GLU A 57 -5.79 -4.73 -2.15
CA GLU A 57 -5.35 -5.68 -1.12
C GLU A 57 -3.92 -5.35 -0.65
N GLU A 58 -2.98 -5.14 -1.57
CA GLU A 58 -1.60 -4.79 -1.23
C GLU A 58 -1.48 -3.41 -0.58
N VAL A 59 -2.23 -2.43 -1.06
CA VAL A 59 -2.29 -1.10 -0.44
C VAL A 59 -2.87 -1.16 0.98
N SER A 60 -3.83 -2.07 1.23
CA SER A 60 -4.37 -2.28 2.57
C SER A 60 -3.31 -2.88 3.51
N LYS A 61 -2.54 -3.88 3.05
CA LYS A 61 -1.41 -4.44 3.81
C LYS A 61 -0.36 -3.39 4.13
N LEU A 62 -0.01 -2.54 3.17
CA LEU A 62 0.93 -1.42 3.39
C LEU A 62 0.42 -0.47 4.49
N LYS A 63 -0.87 -0.09 4.43
CA LYS A 63 -1.48 0.78 5.44
C LYS A 63 -1.44 0.15 6.83
N GLU A 64 -1.79 -1.14 6.95
CA GLU A 64 -1.75 -1.86 8.22
C GLU A 64 -0.34 -1.94 8.81
N ALA A 65 0.68 -2.17 7.97
CA ALA A 65 2.07 -2.21 8.41
C ALA A 65 2.54 -0.84 8.92
N ILE A 66 2.20 0.25 8.21
CA ILE A 66 2.49 1.64 8.63
C ILE A 66 1.77 1.97 9.95
N ASP A 67 0.50 1.60 10.08
CA ASP A 67 -0.27 1.84 11.30
C ASP A 67 0.33 1.07 12.50
N SER A 68 0.80 -0.15 12.27
CA SER A 68 1.49 -0.95 13.28
C SER A 68 2.81 -0.33 13.71
N LEU A 69 3.58 0.20 12.75
CA LEU A 69 4.81 0.92 13.04
C LEU A 69 4.53 2.21 13.84
N ASN A 70 3.46 2.93 13.50
CA ASN A 70 3.04 4.14 14.22
C ASN A 70 2.58 3.83 15.66
N LYS A 71 1.96 2.66 15.91
CA LYS A 71 1.65 2.21 17.28
C LYS A 71 2.92 2.02 18.09
N ILE A 72 3.94 1.36 17.54
CA ILE A 72 5.25 1.19 18.21
C ILE A 72 5.89 2.57 18.47
N LYS A 73 5.85 3.50 17.50
CA LYS A 73 6.34 4.87 17.71
C LYS A 73 5.67 5.53 18.93
N LYS A 74 4.35 5.39 19.09
CA LYS A 74 3.63 5.96 20.23
C LYS A 74 4.03 5.32 21.56
N GLU A 75 4.23 4.00 21.59
CA GLU A 75 4.74 3.28 22.77
C GLU A 75 6.09 3.82 23.25
N VAL A 76 6.95 4.28 22.32
CA VAL A 76 8.27 4.85 22.64
C VAL A 76 8.19 6.32 23.09
N LEU A 77 7.25 7.10 22.54
CA LEU A 77 7.10 8.52 22.88
C LEU A 77 6.37 8.77 24.21
N THR A 78 5.66 7.78 24.74
CA THR A 78 5.17 7.77 26.13
C THR A 78 6.22 7.14 27.03
N TRP A 79 7.30 7.87 27.30
CA TRP A 79 8.25 7.60 28.39
C TRP A 79 8.53 8.90 29.14
#